data_AF-Q1GTE4-F1
#
_entry.id   AF-Q1GTE4-F1
#
_cell.length_a   1.000
_cell.length_b   1.000
_cell.length_c   1.000
_cell.angle_alpha   90.00
_cell.angle_beta   90.00
_cell.angle_gamma   90.00
#
_symmetry.space_group_name_H-M   'P 1'
#
loop_
_entity.id
_entity.type
_entity.pdbx_description
1 polymer ?
#
loop_
_entity_poly.entity_id
_entity_poly.type
_entity_poly.pdbx_seq_one_letter_code
_entity_poly.pdbx_strand_id
1 'polypeptide(L)'
;MPPIRRAFFVVAASAAAIGTAHAANPVMFRDAGCGCCLKWLEQVKASFGRKVTVVNSADMAAVKDKQGVPPTLRSCHTVLVGGYVIEGHVPAKEIARLLREKPKGVKGLAVGGMPIGSPGMEHGDHREAYKVMTFGPGGQRVYASYAASGGAHAH
;
A
#
# COMPACT_ATOMS: atom_id res chain seq x y z
N MET A 1 -57.62 -41.46 23.32
CA MET A 1 -56.61 -41.40 22.23
C MET A 1 -56.74 -40.03 21.57
N PRO A 2 -55.96 -38.99 21.96
CA PRO A 2 -56.09 -37.66 21.38
C PRO A 2 -55.22 -37.50 20.12
N PRO A 3 -55.59 -36.61 19.18
CA PRO A 3 -54.91 -36.49 17.89
C PRO A 3 -53.61 -35.68 18.00
N ILE A 4 -52.60 -36.18 17.30
CA ILE A 4 -51.25 -35.61 17.21
C ILE A 4 -51.30 -34.32 16.39
N ARG A 5 -51.02 -33.17 17.03
CA ARG A 5 -50.79 -31.89 16.36
C ARG A 5 -49.41 -31.91 15.70
N ARG A 6 -49.36 -31.93 14.36
CA ARG A 6 -48.12 -31.75 13.60
C ARG A 6 -47.74 -30.26 13.62
N ALA A 7 -46.67 -29.92 14.33
CA ALA A 7 -46.05 -28.62 14.25
C ALA A 7 -45.20 -28.54 12.98
N PHE A 8 -45.59 -27.69 12.03
CA PHE A 8 -44.74 -27.32 10.90
C PHE A 8 -43.73 -26.27 11.37
N PHE A 9 -42.47 -26.68 11.54
CA PHE A 9 -41.36 -25.74 11.68
C PHE A 9 -40.98 -25.25 10.28
N VAL A 10 -41.34 -24.00 9.97
CA VAL A 10 -40.83 -23.30 8.78
C VAL A 10 -39.42 -22.81 9.11
N VAL A 11 -38.41 -23.51 8.61
CA VAL A 11 -37.01 -23.06 8.63
C VAL A 11 -36.85 -22.04 7.51
N ALA A 12 -36.88 -20.75 7.86
CA ALA A 12 -36.54 -19.67 6.94
C ALA A 12 -35.01 -19.65 6.74
N ALA A 13 -34.55 -20.20 5.62
CA ALA A 13 -33.14 -20.13 5.22
C ALA A 13 -32.82 -18.73 4.68
N SER A 14 -32.25 -17.87 5.53
CA SER A 14 -31.70 -16.58 5.11
C SER A 14 -30.45 -16.82 4.26
N ALA A 15 -30.58 -16.68 2.94
CA ALA A 15 -29.46 -16.65 2.02
C ALA A 15 -28.66 -15.35 2.22
N ALA A 16 -27.56 -15.41 2.97
CA ALA A 16 -26.60 -14.33 3.04
C ALA A 16 -25.93 -14.17 1.68
N ALA A 17 -26.27 -13.11 0.96
CA ALA A 17 -25.56 -12.72 -0.26
C ALA A 17 -24.14 -12.29 0.11
N ILE A 18 -23.17 -13.20 -0.05
CA ILE A 18 -21.75 -12.89 0.06
C ILE A 18 -21.39 -12.07 -1.19
N GLY A 19 -21.44 -10.74 -1.06
CA GLY A 19 -20.91 -9.83 -2.07
C GLY A 19 -19.41 -10.04 -2.19
N THR A 20 -18.96 -10.67 -3.28
CA THR A 20 -17.55 -10.73 -3.64
C THR A 20 -17.13 -9.34 -4.11
N ALA A 21 -16.66 -8.51 -3.17
CA ALA A 21 -16.01 -7.25 -3.50
C ALA A 21 -14.77 -7.58 -4.35
N HIS A 22 -14.93 -7.50 -5.66
CA HIS A 22 -13.83 -7.68 -6.61
C HIS A 22 -12.86 -6.53 -6.34
N ALA A 23 -11.73 -6.81 -5.70
CA ALA A 23 -10.73 -5.79 -5.42
C ALA A 23 -10.40 -5.07 -6.73
N ALA A 24 -10.35 -3.74 -6.73
CA ALA A 24 -9.94 -3.00 -7.92
C ALA A 24 -8.49 -3.33 -8.29
N ASN A 25 -8.12 -3.20 -9.57
CA ASN A 25 -6.72 -3.30 -9.97
C ASN A 25 -5.91 -2.19 -9.27
N PRO A 26 -4.66 -2.45 -8.87
CA PRO A 26 -3.80 -1.40 -8.35
C PRO A 26 -3.63 -0.27 -9.36
N VAL A 27 -3.63 0.98 -8.89
CA VAL A 27 -3.38 2.16 -9.73
C VAL A 27 -2.25 2.97 -9.15
N MET A 28 -1.19 3.20 -9.92
CA MET A 28 -0.11 4.12 -9.60
C MET A 28 -0.35 5.48 -10.25
N PHE A 29 -0.22 6.54 -9.46
CA PHE A 29 -0.13 7.93 -9.89
C PHE A 29 1.31 8.42 -9.69
N ARG A 30 1.84 9.15 -10.68
CA ARG A 30 3.22 9.66 -10.70
C ARG A 30 3.33 10.90 -11.58
N ASP A 31 4.39 11.69 -11.39
CA ASP A 31 4.76 12.75 -12.33
C ASP A 31 5.30 12.17 -13.64
N ALA A 32 5.00 12.81 -14.78
CA ALA A 32 5.62 12.46 -16.05
C ALA A 32 7.16 12.69 -15.99
N GLY A 33 7.96 11.73 -16.45
CA GLY A 33 9.44 11.80 -16.39
C GLY A 33 10.16 11.18 -15.18
N CYS A 34 9.48 10.77 -14.10
CA CYS A 34 10.12 10.13 -12.94
C CYS A 34 10.68 8.71 -13.21
N GLY A 35 11.94 8.53 -13.60
CA GLY A 35 12.50 7.19 -13.88
C GLY A 35 12.44 6.19 -12.70
N CYS A 36 12.75 6.66 -11.49
CA CYS A 36 12.79 5.81 -10.29
C CYS A 36 11.43 5.23 -9.89
N CYS A 37 10.32 5.93 -10.20
CA CYS A 37 8.96 5.46 -9.96
C CYS A 37 8.65 4.14 -10.72
N LEU A 38 9.11 4.03 -11.98
CA LEU A 38 8.91 2.81 -12.78
C LEU A 38 9.84 1.69 -12.33
N LYS A 39 11.10 2.01 -11.99
CA LYS A 39 12.04 1.04 -11.43
C LYS A 39 11.52 0.43 -10.14
N TRP A 40 10.96 1.25 -9.25
CA TRP A 40 10.28 0.78 -8.04
C TRP A 40 9.12 -0.17 -8.40
N LEU A 41 8.25 0.23 -9.34
CA LEU A 41 7.10 -0.58 -9.72
C LEU A 41 7.51 -1.97 -10.23
N GLU A 42 8.56 -2.05 -11.04
CA GLU A 42 9.08 -3.32 -11.55
C GLU A 42 9.49 -4.29 -10.43
N GLN A 43 10.03 -3.76 -9.33
CA GLN A 43 10.48 -4.56 -8.19
C GLN A 43 9.33 -4.99 -7.27
N VAL A 44 8.29 -4.18 -7.13
CA VAL A 44 7.22 -4.43 -6.14
C VAL A 44 5.92 -4.96 -6.74
N LYS A 45 5.74 -4.92 -8.07
CA LYS A 45 4.46 -5.27 -8.71
C LYS A 45 3.95 -6.67 -8.36
N ALA A 46 4.86 -7.63 -8.14
CA ALA A 46 4.51 -8.98 -7.72
C ALA A 46 3.80 -9.01 -6.35
N SER A 47 4.11 -8.07 -5.45
CA SER A 47 3.49 -7.97 -4.13
C SER A 47 2.03 -7.52 -4.17
N PHE A 48 1.56 -6.94 -5.29
CA PHE A 48 0.16 -6.55 -5.45
C PHE A 48 -0.73 -7.69 -5.95
N GLY A 49 -0.15 -8.78 -6.47
CA GLY A 49 -0.87 -9.94 -7.00
C GLY A 49 -1.72 -9.66 -8.25
N ARG A 50 -1.67 -8.46 -8.83
CA ARG A 50 -2.47 -8.01 -9.98
C ARG A 50 -1.70 -7.00 -10.82
N LYS A 51 -2.10 -6.84 -12.09
CA LYS A 51 -1.51 -5.84 -12.99
C LYS A 51 -1.81 -4.43 -12.47
N VAL A 52 -0.76 -3.59 -12.42
CA VAL A 52 -0.87 -2.19 -12.01
C VAL A 52 -1.13 -1.31 -13.22
N THR A 53 -2.13 -0.44 -13.13
CA THR A 53 -2.34 0.64 -14.10
C THR A 53 -1.48 1.84 -13.71
N VAL A 54 -0.70 2.38 -14.64
CA VAL A 54 0.12 3.57 -14.41
C VAL A 54 -0.54 4.79 -15.04
N VAL A 55 -0.72 5.84 -14.24
CA VAL A 55 -1.31 7.11 -14.64
C VAL A 55 -0.30 8.22 -14.37
N ASN A 56 0.09 8.95 -15.41
CA ASN A 56 0.81 10.21 -15.23
C ASN A 56 -0.19 11.27 -14.77
N SER A 57 0.00 11.82 -13.58
CA SER A 57 -0.79 12.94 -13.08
C SER A 57 -0.10 14.25 -13.41
N ALA A 58 -0.86 15.26 -13.83
CA ALA A 58 -0.37 16.63 -13.93
C ALA A 58 -0.32 17.34 -12.57
N ASP A 59 -1.05 16.82 -11.57
CA ASP A 59 -1.09 17.36 -10.22
C ASP A 59 -1.02 16.20 -9.20
N MET A 60 0.21 15.88 -8.79
CA MET A 60 0.44 14.88 -7.75
C MET A 60 0.10 15.39 -6.35
N ALA A 61 0.06 16.70 -6.13
CA ALA A 61 -0.34 17.26 -4.83
C ALA A 61 -1.81 16.95 -4.55
N ALA A 62 -2.70 17.23 -5.52
CA ALA A 62 -4.12 16.93 -5.43
C ALA A 62 -4.40 15.43 -5.24
N VAL A 63 -3.63 14.55 -5.92
CA VAL A 63 -3.71 13.10 -5.69
C VAL A 63 -3.41 12.77 -4.23
N LYS A 64 -2.28 13.27 -3.70
CA LYS A 64 -1.84 13.00 -2.32
C LYS A 64 -2.82 13.56 -1.29
N ASP A 65 -3.35 14.77 -1.51
CA ASP A 65 -4.36 15.40 -0.67
C ASP A 65 -5.65 14.58 -0.61
N LYS A 66 -6.17 14.16 -1.76
CA LYS A 66 -7.37 13.30 -1.84
C LYS A 66 -7.17 11.98 -1.10
N GLN A 67 -5.96 11.43 -1.13
CA GLN A 67 -5.61 10.20 -0.43
C GLN A 67 -5.18 10.44 1.03
N GLY A 68 -5.20 11.68 1.52
CA GLY A 68 -4.84 12.04 2.89
C GLY A 68 -3.41 11.66 3.25
N VAL A 69 -2.49 11.72 2.29
CA VAL A 69 -1.06 11.50 2.52
C VAL A 69 -0.51 12.71 3.28
N PRO A 70 0.02 12.53 4.50
CA PRO A 70 0.57 13.64 5.28
C PRO A 70 1.72 14.33 4.54
N PRO A 71 1.84 15.67 4.59
CA PRO A 71 2.91 16.40 3.91
C PRO A 71 4.31 15.87 4.21
N THR A 72 4.58 15.46 5.46
CA THR A 72 5.87 14.91 5.90
C THR A 72 6.20 13.53 5.33
N LEU A 73 5.24 12.85 4.73
CA LEU A 73 5.38 11.50 4.18
C LEU A 73 5.31 11.47 2.64
N ARG A 74 5.21 12.64 1.99
CA ARG A 74 5.07 12.71 0.53
C ARG A 74 6.35 12.27 -0.18
N SER A 75 6.16 11.64 -1.32
CA SER A 75 7.20 11.14 -2.23
C SER A 75 6.78 11.31 -3.69
N CYS A 76 7.50 10.69 -4.62
CA CYS A 76 7.35 10.88 -6.07
C CYS A 76 6.12 10.17 -6.68
N HIS A 77 5.56 9.17 -6.02
CA HIS A 77 4.40 8.42 -6.54
C HIS A 77 3.48 7.91 -5.43
N THR A 78 2.25 7.57 -5.81
CA THR A 78 1.20 7.06 -4.92
C THR A 78 0.49 5.88 -5.59
N VAL A 79 0.38 4.74 -4.92
CA VAL A 79 -0.37 3.57 -5.40
C VAL A 79 -1.60 3.33 -4.55
N LEU A 80 -2.73 3.08 -5.19
CA LEU A 80 -3.96 2.62 -4.55
C LEU A 80 -4.11 1.13 -4.78
N VAL A 81 -4.17 0.34 -3.70
CA VAL A 81 -4.29 -1.12 -3.80
C VAL A 81 -5.02 -1.69 -2.59
N GLY A 82 -6.05 -2.53 -2.83
CA GLY A 82 -6.71 -3.27 -1.75
C GLY A 82 -7.32 -2.40 -0.63
N GLY A 83 -7.69 -1.15 -0.94
CA GLY A 83 -8.18 -0.17 0.04
C GLY A 83 -7.09 0.61 0.76
N TYR A 84 -5.81 0.36 0.46
CA TYR A 84 -4.66 1.03 1.05
C TYR A 84 -3.98 1.98 0.06
N VAL A 85 -3.26 2.95 0.63
CA VAL A 85 -2.37 3.87 -0.06
C VAL A 85 -0.92 3.45 0.17
N ILE A 86 -0.14 3.31 -0.89
CA ILE A 86 1.32 3.11 -0.82
C ILE A 86 1.99 4.36 -1.38
N GLU A 87 2.73 5.07 -0.54
CA GLU A 87 3.36 6.34 -0.88
C GLU A 87 4.89 6.20 -0.95
N GLY A 88 5.46 6.48 -2.11
CA GLY A 88 6.90 6.45 -2.31
C GLY A 88 7.51 5.06 -2.28
N HIS A 89 8.82 5.01 -2.01
CA HIS A 89 9.68 3.84 -2.20
C HIS A 89 9.53 2.77 -1.10
N VAL A 90 8.29 2.34 -0.83
CA VAL A 90 7.97 1.29 0.16
C VAL A 90 8.45 -0.08 -0.35
N PRO A 91 9.16 -0.88 0.45
CA PRO A 91 9.60 -2.21 0.04
C PRO A 91 8.49 -3.24 -0.17
N ALA A 92 8.67 -4.09 -1.18
CA ALA A 92 7.79 -5.20 -1.56
C ALA A 92 7.31 -6.04 -0.37
N LYS A 93 8.23 -6.38 0.54
CA LYS A 93 7.90 -7.18 1.74
C LYS A 93 6.91 -6.49 2.68
N GLU A 94 6.97 -5.16 2.80
CA GLU A 94 6.06 -4.41 3.68
C GLU A 94 4.70 -4.22 3.03
N ILE A 95 4.66 -4.04 1.70
CA ILE A 95 3.41 -4.04 0.92
C ILE A 95 2.71 -5.39 1.06
N ALA A 96 3.43 -6.49 0.82
CA ALA A 96 2.89 -7.84 0.96
C ALA A 96 2.39 -8.12 2.39
N ARG A 97 3.12 -7.63 3.40
CA ARG A 97 2.71 -7.73 4.80
C ARG A 97 1.43 -6.96 5.08
N LEU A 98 1.33 -5.70 4.64
CA LEU A 98 0.11 -4.89 4.78
C LEU A 98 -1.10 -5.57 4.15
N LEU A 99 -0.98 -6.04 2.92
CA LEU A 99 -2.09 -6.64 2.16
C LEU A 99 -2.54 -8.00 2.72
N ARG A 100 -1.64 -8.70 3.42
CA ARG A 100 -1.96 -9.93 4.17
C ARG A 100 -2.61 -9.64 5.52
N GLU A 101 -2.01 -8.78 6.34
CA GLU A 101 -2.43 -8.53 7.72
C GLU A 101 -3.69 -7.65 7.80
N LYS A 102 -3.86 -6.75 6.82
CA LYS A 102 -4.97 -5.79 6.73
C LYS A 102 -5.28 -5.10 8.07
N PRO A 103 -4.28 -4.44 8.70
CA PRO A 103 -4.45 -3.84 10.01
C PRO A 103 -5.53 -2.75 10.00
N LYS A 104 -6.37 -2.75 11.05
CA LYS A 104 -7.41 -1.73 11.25
C LYS A 104 -6.78 -0.37 11.59
N GLY A 105 -7.40 0.71 11.17
CA GLY A 105 -6.95 2.08 11.47
C GLY A 105 -5.74 2.57 10.68
N VAL A 106 -5.19 1.73 9.78
CA VAL A 106 -4.14 2.10 8.84
C VAL A 106 -4.78 2.44 7.49
N LYS A 107 -4.49 3.63 6.98
CA LYS A 107 -4.87 4.05 5.62
C LYS A 107 -3.81 3.67 4.60
N GLY A 108 -2.54 3.67 4.99
CA GLY A 108 -1.46 3.37 4.06
C GLY A 108 -0.09 3.23 4.70
N LEU A 109 0.87 2.88 3.84
CA LEU A 109 2.31 2.90 4.12
C LEU A 109 2.98 3.99 3.31
N ALA A 110 4.00 4.62 3.88
CA ALA A 110 4.79 5.64 3.20
C ALA A 110 6.27 5.53 3.49
N VAL A 111 7.11 5.82 2.49
CA VAL A 111 8.50 6.25 2.67
C VAL A 111 8.57 7.68 2.18
N GLY A 112 8.76 8.61 3.11
CA GLY A 112 8.85 10.04 2.79
C GLY A 112 10.14 10.39 2.04
N GLY A 113 10.07 11.36 1.13
CA GLY A 113 11.19 11.76 0.29
C GLY A 113 11.57 10.68 -0.73
N MET A 114 12.86 10.58 -1.06
CA MET A 114 13.39 9.56 -1.97
C MET A 114 14.76 9.05 -1.45
N PRO A 115 14.79 8.29 -0.35
CA PRO A 115 16.05 7.86 0.27
C PRO A 115 16.86 6.96 -0.68
N ILE A 116 18.15 7.24 -0.82
CA ILE A 116 19.08 6.43 -1.60
C ILE A 116 19.14 5.02 -1.01
N GLY A 117 19.12 4.01 -1.87
CA GLY A 117 19.10 2.59 -1.48
C GLY A 117 17.72 2.07 -1.05
N SER A 118 16.67 2.90 -1.10
CA SER A 118 15.29 2.39 -1.14
C SER A 118 14.99 1.76 -2.52
N PRO A 119 13.98 0.86 -2.63
CA PRO A 119 13.66 0.17 -3.89
C PRO A 119 13.42 1.17 -5.03
N GLY A 120 14.09 1.01 -6.17
CA GLY A 120 14.04 1.97 -7.28
C GLY A 120 14.96 3.19 -7.14
N MET A 121 15.59 3.39 -5.99
CA MET A 121 16.58 4.46 -5.68
C MET A 121 17.97 3.86 -5.35
N GLU A 122 18.25 2.64 -5.76
CA GLU A 122 19.53 1.98 -5.48
C GLU A 122 20.70 2.70 -6.16
N HIS A 123 21.81 2.85 -5.43
CA HIS A 123 23.03 3.46 -5.93
C HIS A 123 24.26 2.76 -5.33
N GLY A 124 24.81 1.80 -6.08
CA GLY A 124 25.90 0.94 -5.58
C GLY A 124 25.52 0.28 -4.24
N ASP A 125 26.46 0.28 -3.30
CA ASP A 125 26.25 -0.28 -1.96
C ASP A 125 25.72 0.75 -0.96
N HIS A 126 25.57 2.01 -1.38
CA HIS A 126 25.10 3.11 -0.53
C HIS A 126 23.59 3.01 -0.29
N ARG A 127 23.20 3.11 0.97
CA ARG A 127 21.82 3.21 1.43
C ARG A 127 21.73 4.20 2.59
N GLU A 128 20.82 5.13 2.49
CA GLU A 128 20.44 6.02 3.57
C GLU A 128 19.54 5.29 4.57
N ALA A 129 19.57 5.70 5.84
CA ALA A 129 18.62 5.19 6.81
C ALA A 129 17.22 5.74 6.50
N TYR A 130 16.20 4.88 6.48
CA TYR A 130 14.82 5.31 6.27
C TYR A 130 13.83 4.47 7.07
N LYS A 131 12.62 5.01 7.21
CA LYS A 131 11.51 4.36 7.89
C LYS A 131 10.35 4.20 6.92
N VAL A 132 9.69 3.05 7.01
CA VAL A 132 8.36 2.87 6.45
C VAL A 132 7.38 3.25 7.55
N MET A 133 6.54 4.23 7.27
CA MET A 133 5.57 4.77 8.22
C MET A 133 4.17 4.29 7.85
N THR A 134 3.38 3.84 8.83
CA THR A 134 1.93 3.81 8.66
C THR A 134 1.39 5.23 8.78
N PHE A 135 0.26 5.49 8.13
CA PHE A 135 -0.55 6.70 8.38
C PHE A 135 -2.05 6.36 8.28
N GLY A 136 -2.88 7.18 8.90
CA GLY A 136 -4.34 7.03 8.91
C GLY A 136 -4.98 7.77 10.09
N PRO A 137 -6.25 7.46 10.42
CA PRO A 137 -6.96 8.08 11.54
C PRO A 137 -6.25 7.92 12.90
N GLY A 138 -5.47 6.84 13.07
CA GLY A 138 -4.65 6.60 14.26
C GLY A 138 -3.31 7.35 14.30
N GLY A 139 -3.07 8.28 13.36
CA GLY A 139 -1.81 9.01 13.24
C GLY A 139 -0.72 8.26 12.47
N GLN A 140 0.54 8.67 12.66
CA GLN A 140 1.70 8.08 12.00
C GLN A 140 2.49 7.19 12.98
N ARG A 141 2.90 5.99 12.55
CA ARG A 141 3.71 5.07 13.37
C ARG A 141 4.77 4.39 12.53
N VAL A 142 5.91 4.05 13.12
CA VAL A 142 6.95 3.27 12.43
C VAL A 142 6.42 1.86 12.18
N TYR A 143 6.41 1.42 10.92
CA TYR A 143 6.06 0.08 10.48
C TYR A 143 7.29 -0.82 10.34
N ALA A 144 8.36 -0.25 9.78
CA ALA A 144 9.66 -0.89 9.62
C ALA A 144 10.77 0.17 9.55
N SER A 145 11.99 -0.22 9.92
CA SER A 145 13.18 0.62 9.85
C SER A 145 14.26 -0.06 9.03
N TYR A 146 14.97 0.71 8.21
CA TYR A 146 16.06 0.25 7.37
C TYR A 146 17.30 1.07 7.73
N ALA A 147 18.35 0.40 8.18
CA ALA A 147 19.61 1.05 8.56
C ALA A 147 20.37 1.52 7.32
N ALA A 148 21.16 2.57 7.48
CA ALA A 148 22.12 2.98 6.47
C ALA A 148 23.15 1.85 6.21
N SER A 149 23.68 1.79 4.99
CA SER A 149 24.78 0.88 4.63
C SER A 149 25.60 1.47 3.48
N GLY A 150 26.83 1.02 3.30
CA GLY A 150 27.68 1.43 2.17
C GLY A 150 28.63 2.60 2.46
N GLY A 151 29.89 2.23 2.67
CA GLY A 151 31.06 3.05 2.31
C GLY A 151 31.60 4.05 3.32
N ALA A 152 32.14 3.57 4.45
CA ALA A 152 33.43 4.12 4.88
C ALA A 152 34.46 3.80 3.77
N HIS A 153 35.26 4.80 3.38
CA HIS A 153 36.35 4.81 2.37
C HIS A 153 35.98 5.22 0.92
N ALA A 154 36.15 6.51 0.61
CA ALA A 154 36.95 7.02 -0.53
C ALA A 154 37.07 8.56 -0.48
N HIS A 155 38.32 9.01 -0.32
CA HIS A 155 38.88 10.38 -0.15
C HIS A 155 38.78 11.01 1.23
#